data_AF-A0A7T4AZC4-F1
#
_entry.id   AF-A0A7T4AZC4-F1
#
_cell.length_a   1.000
_cell.length_b   1.000
_cell.length_c   1.000
_cell.angle_alpha   90.00
_cell.angle_beta   90.00
_cell.angle_gamma   90.00
#
_symmetry.space_group_name_H-M   'P 1'
#
loop_
_entity.id
_entity.type
_entity.pdbx_description
1 polymer ?
#
loop_
_entity_poly.entity_id
_entity_poly.type
_entity_poly.pdbx_seq_one_letter_code
_entity_poly.pdbx_strand_id
1 'polypeptide(L)' 'MHTWPYDTLTPEVWAALPADDKAMVEALTAAFIAEVERQRAARLQAPDTDD' A
#
# COMPACT_ATOMS: atom_id res chain seq x y z
N MET A 1 8.40 -0.54 18.38
CA MET A 1 7.99 -1.78 17.71
C MET A 1 7.34 -1.39 16.40
N HIS A 2 7.91 -1.77 15.25
CA HIS A 2 7.22 -1.57 13.98
C HIS A 2 6.02 -2.51 13.96
N THR A 3 4.81 -1.95 13.92
CA THR A 3 3.59 -2.74 13.75
C THR A 3 3.70 -3.46 12.41
N TRP A 4 3.46 -4.76 12.43
CA TRP A 4 3.45 -5.58 11.23
C TRP A 4 2.40 -5.05 10.23
N PRO A 5 2.75 -4.77 8.97
CA PRO A 5 1.89 -3.99 8.08
C PRO A 5 0.85 -4.83 7.32
N TYR A 6 0.85 -6.16 7.48
CA TYR A 6 -0.02 -7.05 6.73
C TYR A 6 -0.96 -7.82 7.66
N ASP A 7 -2.25 -7.46 7.66
CA ASP A 7 -3.26 -8.08 8.55
C ASP A 7 -3.56 -9.56 8.20
N THR A 8 -3.37 -9.95 6.94
CA THR A 8 -3.71 -11.30 6.43
C THR A 8 -2.51 -12.21 6.22
N LEU A 9 -1.29 -11.69 6.41
CA LEU A 9 -0.04 -12.40 6.15
C LEU A 9 0.77 -12.39 7.43
N THR A 10 0.95 -13.52 8.11
CA THR A 10 1.73 -13.51 9.36
C THR A 10 3.24 -13.34 9.08
N PRO A 11 4.03 -12.89 10.07
CA PRO A 11 5.49 -12.81 9.93
C PRO A 11 6.14 -14.15 9.54
N GLU A 12 5.60 -15.28 10.01
CA GLU A 12 6.12 -16.62 9.70
C GLU A 12 5.86 -16.99 8.24
N VAL A 13 4.66 -16.68 7.73
CA VAL A 13 4.33 -16.91 6.32
C VAL A 13 5.18 -16.01 5.43
N TRP A 14 5.35 -14.74 5.80
CA TRP A 14 6.27 -13.84 5.11
C TRP A 14 7.69 -14.38 5.10
N ALA A 15 8.22 -14.84 6.24
CA ALA A 15 9.58 -15.37 6.32
C ALA A 15 9.79 -16.53 5.34
N ALA A 16 8.79 -17.40 5.18
CA ALA A 16 8.80 -18.54 4.28
C ALA A 16 8.66 -18.21 2.79
N LEU A 17 8.23 -16.99 2.42
CA LEU A 17 8.09 -16.60 1.02
C LEU A 17 9.45 -16.52 0.30
N PRO A 18 9.53 -16.97 -0.97
CA PRO A 18 10.64 -16.68 -1.87
C PRO A 18 10.92 -15.18 -2.00
N ALA A 19 12.16 -14.83 -2.35
CA ALA A 19 12.57 -13.43 -2.51
C ALA A 19 11.76 -12.71 -3.60
N ASP A 20 11.45 -13.39 -4.71
CA ASP A 20 10.68 -12.82 -5.81
C ASP A 20 9.23 -12.50 -5.40
N ASP A 21 8.61 -13.38 -4.61
CA ASP A 21 7.26 -13.15 -4.10
C ASP A 21 7.22 -11.98 -3.11
N LYS A 22 8.23 -11.86 -2.26
CA LYS A 22 8.39 -10.71 -1.35
C LYS A 22 8.53 -9.40 -2.13
N ALA A 23 9.38 -9.39 -3.15
CA ALA A 23 9.58 -8.22 -4.01
C ALA A 23 8.30 -7.83 -4.74
N MET A 24 7.51 -8.81 -5.20
CA MET A 24 6.20 -8.56 -5.80
C MET A 24 5.23 -7.92 -4.80
N VAL A 25 5.12 -8.45 -3.58
CA VAL A 25 4.23 -7.89 -2.54
C VAL A 25 4.65 -6.47 -2.16
N GLU A 26 5.95 -6.21 -2.03
CA GLU A 26 6.47 -4.87 -1.77
C GLU A 26 6.14 -3.90 -2.90
N ALA A 27 6.35 -4.32 -4.16
CA ALA A 27 6.05 -3.49 -5.33
C ALA A 27 4.55 -3.14 -5.44
N LEU A 28 3.67 -4.13 -5.22
CA LEU A 28 2.22 -3.91 -5.22
C LEU A 28 1.78 -2.98 -4.08
N THR A 29 2.38 -3.14 -2.90
CA THR A 29 2.11 -2.28 -1.73
C THR A 29 2.52 -0.83 -2.02
N ALA A 30 3.72 -0.62 -2.58
CA ALA A 30 4.20 0.70 -2.97
C ALA A 30 3.29 1.35 -4.04
N ALA A 31 2.89 0.58 -5.05
CA ALA A 31 1.98 1.06 -6.10
C ALA A 31 0.62 1.46 -5.54
N PHE A 32 0.06 0.68 -4.60
CA PHE A 32 -1.20 1.00 -3.95
C PHE A 32 -1.12 2.30 -3.13
N ILE A 33 -0.07 2.47 -2.34
CA ILE A 33 0.14 3.70 -1.55
C ILE A 33 0.24 4.91 -2.47
N ALA A 34 1.06 4.82 -3.53
CA ALA A 34 1.22 5.91 -4.50
C ALA A 34 -0.12 6.28 -5.18
N GLU A 35 -0.94 5.28 -5.50
CA GLU A 35 -2.27 5.52 -6.09
C GLU A 35 -3.23 6.19 -5.09
N VAL A 36 -3.23 5.76 -3.83
CA VAL A 36 -4.02 6.41 -2.77
C VAL A 36 -3.58 7.86 -2.57
N GLU A 37 -2.28 8.13 -2.55
CA GLU A 37 -1.74 9.50 -2.45
C GLU A 37 -2.14 10.35 -3.66
N ARG A 38 -2.07 9.79 -4.87
CA ARG A 38 -2.52 10.45 -6.10
C ARG A 38 -4.01 10.81 -6.03
N GLN A 39 -4.85 9.90 -5.57
CA GLN A 39 -6.29 10.15 -5.40
C GLN A 39 -6.57 11.20 -4.33
N ARG A 40 -5.84 11.18 -3.20
CA ARG A 40 -5.94 12.21 -2.15
C ARG A 40 -5.56 13.58 -2.69
N ALA A 41 -4.47 13.68 -3.44
CA ALA A 41 -4.04 14.92 -4.07
C ALA A 41 -5.08 15.42 -5.09
N ALA A 42 -5.61 14.53 -5.93
CA ALA A 42 -6.67 14.88 -6.89
C ALA A 42 -7.95 15.38 -6.19
N ARG A 43 -8.35 14.75 -5.08
CA ARG A 43 -9.51 15.19 -4.28
C ARG A 43 -9.30 16.54 -3.62
N LEU A 44 -8.09 16.84 -3.14
CA LEU A 44 -7.75 18.15 -2.56
C LEU A 44 -7.65 19.26 -3.62
N GLN A 45 -7.42 18.90 -4.89
CA GLN A 45 -7.33 19.83 -6.01
C GLN A 45 -8.66 20.02 -6.75
N ALA A 46 -9.67 19.19 -6.49
CA ALA A 46 -11.02 19.46 -6.96
C ALA A 46 -11.55 20.68 -6.18
N PRO A 47 -11.89 21.79 -6.84
CA PRO A 47 -12.60 22.87 -6.16
C PRO A 47 -13.92 22.29 -5.65
N ASP A 48 -14.31 22.61 -4.42
CA ASP A 48 -15.69 22.43 -3.94
C ASP A 48 -16.61 23.12 -4.95
N THR A 49 -17.10 22.33 -5.89
CA THR A 49 -18.13 22.74 -6.83
C THR A 49 -19.43 22.27 -6.17
N ASP A 50 -19.73 22.84 -5.01
CA ASP A 50 -21.08 22.84 -4.45
C ASP A 50 -21.75 24.11 -5.01
N ASP A 51 -22.70 23.86 -5.91
CA ASP A 51 -23.69 24.80 -6.45
C ASP A 51 -24.76 25.12 -5.39
#